data_AF-A0AAV5VTV2-F1
#
_entry.id   AF-A0AAV5VTV2-F1
#
_cell.length_a   1.000
_cell.length_b   1.000
_cell.length_c   1.000
_cell.angle_alpha   90.00
_cell.angle_beta   90.00
_cell.angle_gamma   90.00
#
_symmetry.space_group_name_H-M   'P 1'
#
loop_
_entity.id
_entity.type
_entity.pdbx_description
1 polymer ?
#
loop_
_entity_poly.entity_id
_entity_poly.type
_entity_poly.pdbx_seq_one_letter_code
_entity_poly.pdbx_strand_id
1 'polypeptide(L)' 'MPCHLRFIANTLVAPEYDCSAHEPEEWARVYGERKVVHGVWSIALGTICMFLYLPALRVFGRERRATCFK' A
#
# COMPACT_ATOMS: atom_id res chain seq x y z
N MET A 1 -13.61 1.03 -19.55
CA MET A 1 -12.69 1.81 -18.70
C MET A 1 -11.39 1.03 -18.45
N PRO A 2 -10.34 1.17 -19.30
CA PRO A 2 -9.07 0.44 -19.15
C PRO A 2 -7.95 1.25 -18.46
N CYS A 3 -8.20 2.49 -18.04
CA CYS A 3 -7.14 3.39 -17.55
C CYS A 3 -6.49 2.95 -16.23
N HIS A 4 -7.20 2.24 -15.36
CA HIS A 4 -6.69 1.81 -14.05
C HIS A 4 -5.58 0.75 -14.15
N LEU A 5 -5.68 -0.20 -15.08
CA LEU A 5 -4.69 -1.28 -15.23
C LEU A 5 -3.36 -0.76 -15.80
N ARG A 6 -3.44 0.22 -16.72
CA ARG A 6 -2.25 0.87 -17.30
C ARG A 6 -1.46 1.69 -16.28
N PHE A 7 -2.14 2.29 -15.30
CA PHE A 7 -1.48 3.06 -14.27
C PHE A 7 -0.56 2.18 -13.41
N ILE A 8 -1.07 1.05 -12.93
CA ILE A 8 -0.31 0.10 -12.08
C ILE A 8 0.90 -0.47 -12.82
N ALA A 9 0.70 -0.90 -14.07
CA ALA A 9 1.78 -1.45 -14.88
C ALA A 9 2.91 -0.45 -15.16
N ASN A 10 2.58 0.82 -15.45
CA ASN A 10 3.58 1.86 -15.72
C ASN A 10 4.28 2.36 -14.45
N THR A 11 3.66 2.25 -13.26
CA THR A 11 4.30 2.59 -11.98
C THR A 11 5.23 1.51 -11.45
N LEU A 12 5.09 0.26 -11.93
CA LEU A 12 5.88 -0.89 -11.48
C LEU A 12 7.11 -1.17 -12.36
N VAL A 13 7.25 -0.49 -13.50
CA VAL A 13 8.49 -0.47 -14.29
C VAL A 13 9.50 0.44 -13.56
N ALA A 14 10.03 -0.07 -12.44
CA ALA A 14 11.17 0.53 -11.78
C ALA A 14 12.46 -0.07 -12.36
N PRO A 15 13.55 0.72 -12.50
CA PRO A 15 14.86 0.17 -12.79
C PRO A 15 15.28 -0.77 -11.65
N GLU A 16 16.02 -1.84 -11.97
CA GLU A 16 16.50 -2.81 -10.99
C GLU A 16 17.38 -2.10 -9.97
N TYR A 17 17.00 -2.17 -8.68
CA TYR A 17 17.70 -1.48 -7.60
C TYR A 17 18.94 -2.28 -7.20
N ASP A 18 20.13 -1.77 -7.54
CA ASP A 18 21.41 -2.36 -7.14
C ASP A 18 21.95 -1.68 -5.88
N CYS A 19 21.88 -2.40 -4.75
CA CYS A 19 22.33 -1.95 -3.43
C CYS A 19 23.86 -1.73 -3.32
N SER A 20 24.64 -2.21 -4.30
CA SER A 20 26.10 -2.11 -4.30
C SER A 20 26.63 -0.96 -5.17
N ALA A 21 25.81 -0.46 -6.10
CA ALA A 21 26.20 0.55 -7.08
C ALA A 21 25.95 1.99 -6.60
N HIS A 22 24.88 2.23 -5.82
CA HIS A 22 24.49 3.57 -5.39
C HIS A 22 24.05 3.60 -3.92
N GLU A 23 24.40 4.68 -3.22
CA GLU A 23 23.80 5.02 -1.94
C GLU A 23 22.31 5.35 -2.14
N PRO A 24 21.42 5.01 -1.18
CA PRO A 24 19.97 5.14 -1.33
C PRO A 24 19.52 6.59 -1.62
N GLU A 25 20.25 7.57 -1.12
CA GLU A 25 19.97 8.99 -1.37
C GLU A 25 20.27 9.39 -2.82
N GLU A 26 21.31 8.84 -3.43
CA GLU A 26 21.69 9.12 -4.82
C GLU A 26 20.70 8.47 -5.79
N TRP A 27 20.30 7.23 -5.52
CA TRP A 27 19.28 6.55 -6.32
C TRP A 27 17.93 7.28 -6.27
N ALA A 28 17.55 7.77 -5.09
CA ALA A 28 16.33 8.57 -4.92
C ALA A 28 16.40 9.92 -5.66
N ARG A 29 17.58 10.54 -5.82
CA ARG A 29 17.73 11.77 -6.61
C ARG A 29 17.63 11.51 -8.11
N VAL A 30 18.20 10.40 -8.59
CA VAL A 30 18.25 10.07 -10.02
C VAL A 30 16.92 9.49 -10.53
N TYR A 31 16.29 8.63 -9.75
CA TYR A 31 15.10 7.87 -10.17
C TYR A 31 13.83 8.21 -9.35
N GLY A 32 13.94 9.01 -8.30
CA GLY A 32 12.80 9.39 -7.46
C GLY A 32 11.88 10.39 -8.14
N GLU A 33 10.85 9.88 -8.81
CA GLU A 33 9.76 10.73 -9.31
C GLU A 33 8.62 10.85 -8.29
N ARG A 34 8.14 12.08 -8.09
CA ARG A 34 6.99 12.33 -7.21
C ARG A 34 5.69 11.83 -7.85
N LYS A 35 5.22 10.64 -7.45
CA LYS A 35 3.96 10.06 -7.92
C LYS A 35 2.77 10.46 -7.03
N VAL A 36 2.29 11.70 -7.16
CA VAL A 36 1.17 12.22 -6.34
C VAL A 36 -0.09 11.37 -6.45
N VAL A 37 -0.47 10.96 -7.67
CA VAL A 37 -1.66 10.14 -7.92
C VAL A 37 -1.55 8.77 -7.23
N HIS A 38 -0.36 8.16 -7.27
CA HIS A 38 -0.12 6.89 -6.58
C HIS A 38 -0.21 7.08 -5.07
N GLY A 39 0.35 8.16 -4.52
CA GLY A 39 0.23 8.49 -3.11
C GLY A 39 -1.23 8.63 -2.64
N VAL A 40 -2.05 9.39 -3.39
CA VAL A 40 -3.48 9.55 -3.09
C VAL A 40 -4.22 8.21 -3.16
N TRP A 41 -3.95 7.40 -4.19
CA TRP A 41 -4.54 6.07 -4.34
C TRP A 41 -4.19 5.15 -3.17
N SER A 42 -2.91 5.11 -2.77
CA SER A 42 -2.45 4.29 -1.65
C SER A 42 -3.11 4.68 -0.33
N ILE A 43 -3.26 5.99 -0.08
CA ILE A 43 -3.99 6.48 1.11
C ILE A 43 -5.44 6.02 1.06
N ALA A 44 -6.14 6.28 -0.05
CA ALA A 44 -7.55 5.93 -0.19
C ALA A 44 -7.78 4.41 -0.04
N LEU A 45 -6.97 3.60 -0.71
CA LEU A 45 -7.06 2.13 -0.64
C LEU A 45 -6.79 1.62 0.78
N GLY A 46 -5.75 2.11 1.44
CA GLY A 46 -5.42 1.74 2.81
C GLY A 46 -6.55 2.09 3.79
N THR A 47 -7.13 3.27 3.66
CA THR A 47 -8.28 3.70 4.47
C THR A 47 -9.50 2.81 4.23
N ILE A 48 -9.84 2.48 2.99
CA ILE A 48 -10.96 1.59 2.66
C ILE A 48 -10.76 0.20 3.26
N CYS A 49 -9.55 -0.36 3.14
CA CYS A 49 -9.23 -1.66 3.74
C CYS A 49 -9.44 -1.63 5.26
N MET A 50 -8.97 -0.59 5.96
CA MET A 50 -9.21 -0.43 7.41
C MET A 50 -10.71 -0.46 7.76
N PHE A 51 -11.55 0.24 6.99
CA PHE A 51 -13.01 0.22 7.20
C PHE A 51 -13.62 -1.16 6.94
N LEU A 52 -13.14 -1.88 5.93
CA LEU A 52 -13.58 -3.25 5.64
C LEU A 52 -13.23 -4.23 6.77
N TYR A 53 -12.18 -3.98 7.54
CA TYR A 53 -11.83 -4.80 8.71
C TYR A 53 -12.69 -4.51 9.95
N LEU A 54 -13.32 -3.33 10.07
CA LEU A 54 -14.16 -2.99 11.22
C LEU A 54 -15.31 -3.99 11.51
N PRO A 55 -16.11 -4.46 10.53
CA PRO A 55 -17.14 -5.44 10.81
C PRO A 55 -16.55 -6.78 11.30
N ALA A 56 -15.42 -7.21 10.75
CA ALA A 56 -14.74 -8.41 11.21
C ALA A 56 -14.25 -8.25 12.66
N LEU A 57 -13.62 -7.12 12.99
CA LEU A 57 -13.19 -6.79 14.35
C LEU A 57 -14.37 -6.74 15.33
N ARG A 58 -15.52 -6.23 14.91
CA ARG A 58 -16.75 -6.19 15.72
C ARG A 58 -17.26 -7.60 16.05
N VAL A 59 -17.23 -8.51 15.08
CA VAL A 59 -17.61 -9.92 15.30
C VAL A 59 -16.62 -10.60 16.23
N PHE A 60 -15.31 -10.48 15.97
CA PHE A 60 -14.28 -11.04 16.86
C PHE A 60 -14.37 -10.50 18.29
N GLY A 61 -14.66 -9.21 18.47
CA GLY A 61 -14.87 -8.61 19.79
C GLY A 61 -16.11 -9.14 20.51
N ARG A 62 -17.19 -9.44 19.77
CA ARG A 62 -18.40 -10.06 20.34
C ARG A 62 -18.14 -11.51 20.75
N GLU A 63 -17.51 -12.31 19.89
CA GLU A 63 -17.19 -13.70 20.18
C GLU A 63 -16.16 -13.83 21.31
N ARG A 64 -15.19 -12.90 21.42
CA ARG A 64 -14.26 -12.83 22.57
C ARG A 64 -14.97 -12.70 23.91
N ARG A 65 -16.14 -12.06 23.98
CA ARG A 65 -16.94 -11.98 25.23
C ARG A 65 -17.63 -13.31 25.55
N ALA A 66 -17.86 -14.16 24.56
CA ALA A 66 -18.54 -15.45 24.70
C ALA A 66 -17.55 -16.62 24.91
N THR A 67 -16.29 -16.48 24.48
CA THR A 67 -15.25 -17.49 24.71
C THR A 67 -14.41 -17.17 25.94
N CYS A 68 -14.17 -18.15 26.81
CA CYS A 68 -13.27 -18.08 27.99
C CYS A 68 -11.76 -17.97 27.63
N PHE A 69 -11.41 -17.25 26.57
CA PHE A 69 -10.03 -16.84 26.36
C PHE A 69 -9.73 -15.67 27.30
N LYS A 70 -9.00 -15.97 28.37
CA LYS A 70 -8.52 -15.03 29.37
C LYS A 70 -7.46 -14.09 28.78
#